data_AF-X1VFH7-F1
#
_entry.id   AF-X1VFH7-F1
#
_cell.length_a   1.000
_cell.length_b   1.000
_cell.length_c   1.000
_cell.angle_alpha   90.00
_cell.angle_beta   90.00
_cell.angle_gamma   90.00
#
_symmetry.space_group_name_H-M   'P 1'
#
loop_
_entity.id
_entity.type
_entity.pdbx_description
1 polymer ?
#
loop_
_entity_poly.entity_id
_entity_poly.type
_entity_poly.pdbx_seq_one_letter_code
_entity_poly.pdbx_strand_id
1 'polypeptide(L)'
;MVRPNLWRRKKFKAKIDGSVHEKRTDAYRTTQVALHTAITTILVEKEIEAKTLILEPAGVPVNEMPFYLNAMREFCKCSRNFTSLTRQNECINIYAEYVEKGLRNNLV
;
A
#
# COMPACT_ATOMS: atom_id res chain seq x y z
N MET A 1 -29.37 -12.15 7.70
CA MET A 1 -29.49 -12.93 8.96
C MET A 1 -28.25 -12.68 9.83
N VAL A 2 -28.42 -12.16 11.05
CA VAL A 2 -27.28 -11.87 11.96
C VAL A 2 -26.84 -13.18 12.63
N ARG A 3 -25.56 -13.53 12.53
CA ARG A 3 -25.03 -14.77 13.10
C ARG A 3 -25.02 -14.72 14.65
N PRO A 4 -25.28 -15.84 15.35
CA PRO A 4 -25.27 -15.90 16.81
C PRO A 4 -23.97 -15.39 17.44
N ASN A 5 -24.05 -14.77 18.63
CA ASN A 5 -22.89 -14.18 19.35
C ASN A 5 -21.77 -15.19 19.60
N LEU A 6 -22.13 -16.43 19.93
CA LEU A 6 -21.20 -17.55 20.11
C LEU A 6 -20.38 -17.84 18.84
N TRP A 7 -21.02 -17.79 17.67
CA TRP A 7 -20.34 -18.01 16.40
C TRP A 7 -19.36 -16.87 16.09
N ARG A 8 -19.75 -15.61 16.37
CA ARG A 8 -18.87 -14.45 16.18
C ARG A 8 -17.62 -14.51 17.07
N ARG A 9 -17.78 -14.89 18.35
CA ARG A 9 -16.66 -15.08 19.29
C ARG A 9 -15.72 -16.21 18.86
N LYS A 10 -16.26 -17.38 18.48
CA LYS A 10 -15.44 -18.50 17.98
C LYS A 10 -14.70 -18.14 16.69
N LYS A 11 -15.36 -17.42 15.77
CA LYS A 11 -14.72 -16.91 14.56
C LYS A 11 -13.58 -15.93 14.87
N PHE A 12 -13.76 -15.04 15.85
CA PHE A 12 -12.69 -14.14 16.30
C PHE A 12 -11.53 -14.91 16.93
N LYS A 13 -11.81 -15.87 17.81
CA LYS A 13 -10.79 -16.75 18.41
C LYS A 13 -10.00 -17.52 17.34
N ALA A 14 -10.67 -18.06 16.33
CA ALA A 14 -10.02 -18.73 15.21
C ALA A 14 -9.26 -17.79 14.25
N LYS A 15 -9.47 -16.47 14.32
CA LYS A 15 -8.67 -15.50 13.55
C LYS A 15 -7.32 -15.21 14.23
N ILE A 16 -7.29 -15.27 15.56
CA ILE A 16 -6.10 -14.97 16.38
C ILE A 16 -5.31 -16.23 16.78
N ASP A 17 -5.86 -17.42 16.50
CA ASP A 17 -5.22 -18.69 16.77
C ASP A 17 -4.06 -18.94 15.79
N GLY A 18 -2.84 -19.12 16.33
CA GLY A 18 -1.62 -19.32 15.55
C GLY A 18 -1.66 -20.56 14.65
N SER A 19 -2.29 -21.65 15.10
CA SER A 19 -2.39 -22.89 14.30
C SER A 19 -3.33 -22.74 13.10
N VAL A 20 -4.37 -21.90 13.23
CA VAL A 20 -5.27 -21.56 12.12
C VAL A 20 -4.58 -20.60 11.15
N HIS A 21 -3.73 -19.71 11.65
CA HIS A 21 -2.93 -18.82 10.81
C HIS A 21 -1.93 -19.61 9.96
N GLU A 22 -1.17 -20.52 10.58
CA GLU A 22 -0.21 -21.41 9.91
C GLU A 22 -0.88 -22.21 8.78
N LYS A 23 -2.01 -22.87 9.06
CA LYS A 23 -2.78 -23.61 8.04
C LYS A 23 -3.25 -22.74 6.88
N ARG A 24 -3.60 -21.48 7.11
CA ARG A 24 -3.97 -20.55 6.02
C ARG A 24 -2.75 -20.18 5.20
N THR A 25 -1.62 -19.90 5.84
CA THR A 25 -0.38 -19.59 5.14
C THR A 25 0.04 -20.76 4.28
N ASP A 26 0.03 -22.00 4.79
CA ASP A 26 0.35 -23.19 4.00
C ASP A 26 -0.59 -23.39 2.81
N ALA A 27 -1.90 -23.22 3.02
CA ALA A 27 -2.89 -23.38 1.97
C ALA A 27 -2.79 -22.33 0.85
N TYR A 28 -2.35 -21.10 1.18
CA TYR A 28 -2.34 -19.97 0.25
C TYR A 28 -0.94 -19.42 -0.07
N ARG A 29 0.13 -20.08 0.38
CA ARG A 29 1.52 -19.61 0.27
C ARG A 29 1.87 -19.20 -1.16
N THR A 30 1.59 -20.08 -2.12
CA THR A 30 1.91 -19.85 -3.54
C THR A 30 1.18 -18.62 -4.08
N THR A 31 -0.10 -18.46 -3.74
CA THR A 31 -0.90 -17.30 -4.14
C THR A 31 -0.38 -16.02 -3.48
N GLN A 32 -0.01 -16.06 -2.20
CA GLN A 32 0.57 -14.92 -1.49
C GLN A 32 1.90 -14.48 -2.10
N VAL A 33 2.79 -15.42 -2.42
CA VAL A 33 4.08 -15.13 -3.07
C VAL A 33 3.85 -14.53 -4.46
N ALA A 34 2.98 -15.13 -5.28
CA ALA A 34 2.67 -14.63 -6.61
C ALA A 34 2.09 -13.20 -6.58
N LEU A 35 1.16 -12.94 -5.65
CA LEU A 35 0.60 -11.61 -5.44
C LEU A 35 1.68 -10.62 -5.01
N HIS A 36 2.53 -10.98 -4.05
CA HIS A 36 3.61 -10.12 -3.57
C HIS A 36 4.59 -9.76 -4.69
N THR A 37 5.07 -10.76 -5.44
CA THR A 37 5.97 -10.54 -6.59
C THR A 37 5.34 -9.61 -7.62
N ALA A 38 4.07 -9.82 -7.97
CA ALA A 38 3.36 -8.95 -8.91
C ALA A 38 3.25 -7.50 -8.40
N ILE A 39 3.08 -7.28 -7.09
CA ILE A 39 3.08 -5.91 -6.52
C ILE A 39 4.47 -5.29 -6.65
N THR A 40 5.50 -6.03 -6.26
CA THR A 40 6.87 -5.53 -6.25
C THR A 40 7.33 -5.14 -7.65
N THR A 41 7.02 -5.94 -8.67
CA THR A 41 7.36 -5.61 -10.07
C THR A 41 6.75 -4.28 -10.49
N ILE A 42 5.45 -4.09 -10.25
CA ILE A 42 4.74 -2.84 -10.61
C ILE A 42 5.35 -1.65 -9.85
N LEU A 43 5.63 -1.80 -8.55
CA LEU A 43 6.20 -0.73 -7.74
C LEU A 43 7.59 -0.32 -8.24
N VAL A 44 8.46 -1.27 -8.58
CA VAL A 44 9.80 -0.99 -9.08
C VAL A 44 9.75 -0.23 -10.41
N GLU A 45 8.93 -0.65 -11.36
CA GLU A 45 8.75 0.05 -12.64
C GLU A 45 8.30 1.49 -12.41
N LYS A 46 7.32 1.66 -11.53
CA LYS A 46 6.74 2.96 -11.19
C LYS A 46 7.70 3.88 -10.45
N GLU A 47 8.57 3.34 -9.59
CA GLU A 47 9.63 4.10 -8.95
C GLU A 47 10.69 4.57 -9.96
N ILE A 48 11.06 3.73 -10.92
CA ILE A 48 11.99 4.10 -11.98
C ILE A 48 11.40 5.22 -12.84
N GLU A 49 10.13 5.10 -13.24
CA GLU A 49 9.42 6.16 -13.97
C GLU A 49 9.37 7.46 -13.17
N ALA A 50 8.99 7.41 -11.89
CA ALA A 50 8.90 8.60 -11.05
C ALA A 50 10.27 9.28 -10.87
N LYS A 51 11.32 8.48 -10.68
CA LYS A 51 12.68 9.00 -10.54
C LYS A 51 13.16 9.68 -11.83
N THR A 52 13.04 8.99 -12.97
CA THR A 52 13.63 9.43 -14.24
C THR A 52 12.83 10.51 -14.95
N LEU A 53 11.49 10.52 -14.81
CA LEU A 53 10.60 11.43 -15.52
C LEU A 53 10.17 12.65 -14.68
N ILE A 54 10.26 12.56 -13.35
CA ILE A 54 9.75 13.61 -12.46
C ILE A 54 10.88 14.16 -11.57
N LEU A 55 11.51 13.32 -10.75
CA LEU A 55 12.43 13.79 -9.70
C LEU A 55 13.78 14.28 -10.22
N GLU A 56 14.43 13.51 -11.09
CA GLU A 56 15.70 13.90 -11.71
C GLU A 56 15.57 15.15 -12.58
N PRO A 57 14.57 15.27 -13.48
CA PRO A 57 14.37 16.50 -14.27
C PRO A 57 13.98 17.72 -13.43
N ALA A 58 13.28 17.51 -12.30
CA ALA A 58 12.95 18.59 -11.37
C ALA A 58 14.15 19.03 -10.50
N GLY A 59 15.32 18.40 -10.64
CA GLY A 59 16.52 18.77 -9.89
C GLY A 59 16.46 18.41 -8.40
N VAL A 60 15.58 17.46 -8.02
CA VAL A 60 15.44 17.04 -6.62
C VAL A 60 16.75 16.41 -6.15
N PRO A 61 17.34 16.85 -5.03
CA PRO A 61 18.55 16.26 -4.49
C PRO A 61 18.39 14.76 -4.19
N VAL A 62 19.44 13.98 -4.44
CA VAL A 62 19.41 12.50 -4.27
C VAL A 62 19.06 12.09 -2.84
N ASN A 63 19.42 12.90 -1.84
CA ASN A 63 19.07 12.67 -0.43
C ASN A 63 17.57 12.87 -0.14
N GLU A 64 16.85 13.63 -0.95
CA GLU A 64 15.42 13.91 -0.77
C GLU A 64 14.53 13.00 -1.63
N MET A 65 15.06 12.44 -2.73
CA MET A 65 14.33 11.51 -3.60
C MET A 65 13.62 10.36 -2.85
N PRO A 66 14.21 9.72 -1.81
CA PRO A 66 13.53 8.65 -1.08
C PRO A 66 12.20 9.08 -0.43
N PHE A 67 12.07 10.34 -0.02
CA PHE A 67 10.83 10.86 0.56
C PHE A 67 9.70 10.87 -0.48
N TYR A 68 9.98 11.41 -1.67
CA TYR A 68 9.01 11.47 -2.76
C TYR A 68 8.65 10.07 -3.31
N LEU A 69 9.65 9.18 -3.43
CA LEU A 69 9.40 7.80 -3.87
C LEU A 69 8.56 7.02 -2.86
N ASN A 70 8.70 7.28 -1.55
CA ASN A 70 7.83 6.67 -0.55
C ASN A 70 6.37 7.14 -0.68
N ALA A 71 6.13 8.44 -0.88
CA ALA A 71 4.78 8.94 -1.15
C ALA A 71 4.17 8.26 -2.39
N MET A 72 4.96 8.15 -3.46
CA MET A 72 4.57 7.48 -4.71
C MET A 72 4.14 6.02 -4.48
N ARG A 73 4.89 5.26 -3.68
CA ARG A 73 4.54 3.87 -3.32
C ARG A 73 3.19 3.78 -2.63
N GLU A 74 2.88 4.71 -1.72
CA GLU A 74 1.60 4.70 -1.01
C GLU A 74 0.42 5.03 -1.94
N PHE A 75 0.58 6.03 -2.82
CA PHE A 75 -0.43 6.31 -3.84
C PHE A 75 -0.63 5.14 -4.80
N CYS A 76 0.44 4.44 -5.20
CA CYS A 76 0.34 3.28 -6.07
C CYS A 76 -0.37 2.09 -5.39
N LYS A 77 -0.18 1.89 -4.08
CA LYS A 77 -0.92 0.87 -3.31
C LYS A 77 -2.39 1.25 -3.18
N CYS A 78 -2.66 2.52 -2.88
CA CYS A 78 -4.01 3.04 -2.73
C CYS A 78 -4.82 2.90 -4.02
N SER A 79 -4.22 3.24 -5.17
CA SER A 79 -4.89 3.21 -6.48
C SER A 79 -5.31 1.82 -6.92
N ARG A 80 -4.62 0.78 -6.44
CA ARG A 80 -4.92 -0.63 -6.70
C ARG A 80 -5.94 -1.23 -5.73
N ASN A 81 -5.85 -0.88 -4.44
CA ASN A 81 -6.67 -1.52 -3.41
C ASN A 81 -8.08 -0.94 -3.32
N PHE A 82 -8.26 0.31 -3.73
CA PHE A 82 -9.53 1.03 -3.63
C PHE A 82 -10.03 1.43 -5.01
N THR A 83 -11.35 1.57 -5.13
CA THR A 83 -12.01 2.00 -6.37
C THR A 83 -12.83 3.26 -6.14
N SER A 84 -13.07 4.01 -7.22
CA SER A 84 -14.00 5.15 -7.25
C SER A 84 -13.73 6.17 -6.12
N LEU A 85 -14.77 6.56 -5.38
CA LEU A 85 -14.72 7.55 -4.30
C LEU A 85 -13.82 7.13 -3.13
N THR A 86 -13.82 5.84 -2.75
CA THR A 86 -12.95 5.37 -1.65
C THR A 86 -11.48 5.59 -1.99
N ARG A 87 -11.10 5.35 -3.25
CA ARG A 87 -9.74 5.63 -3.72
C ARG A 87 -9.40 7.11 -3.63
N GLN A 88 -10.31 7.98 -4.04
CA GLN A 88 -10.09 9.43 -3.98
C GLN A 88 -9.89 9.88 -2.54
N ASN A 89 -10.75 9.44 -1.63
CA ASN A 89 -10.65 9.79 -0.21
C ASN A 89 -9.34 9.29 0.41
N GLU A 90 -8.95 8.04 0.14
CA GLU A 90 -7.69 7.50 0.67
C GLU A 90 -6.46 8.17 0.07
N CYS A 91 -6.47 8.50 -1.23
CA CYS A 91 -5.41 9.32 -1.81
C CYS A 91 -5.36 10.72 -1.18
N ILE A 92 -6.51 11.36 -0.91
CA ILE A 92 -6.56 12.67 -0.25
C ILE A 92 -5.97 12.59 1.16
N ASN A 93 -6.30 11.54 1.93
CA ASN A 93 -5.74 11.33 3.26
C ASN A 93 -4.22 11.17 3.22
N ILE A 94 -3.72 10.27 2.37
CA ILE A 94 -2.27 10.06 2.18
C ILE A 94 -1.60 11.38 1.79
N TYR A 95 -2.17 12.11 0.84
CA TYR A 95 -1.65 13.40 0.42
C TYR A 95 -1.59 14.39 1.60
N ALA A 96 -2.65 14.52 2.39
CA ALA A 96 -2.67 15.41 3.55
C ALA A 96 -1.58 15.05 4.57
N GLU A 97 -1.41 13.76 4.90
CA GLU A 97 -0.33 13.31 5.79
C GLU A 97 1.05 13.66 5.27
N TYR A 98 1.27 13.52 3.96
CA TYR A 98 2.55 13.86 3.36
C TYR A 98 2.78 15.36 3.29
N VAL A 99 1.74 16.17 3.04
CA VAL A 99 1.82 17.64 3.12
C VAL A 99 2.21 18.08 4.53
N GLU A 100 1.62 17.49 5.57
CA GLU A 100 2.02 17.74 6.97
C GLU A 100 3.49 17.36 7.23
N LYS A 101 3.98 16.29 6.60
CA LYS A 101 5.39 15.85 6.65
C LYS A 101 6.32 16.69 5.74
N GLY A 102 5.80 17.66 5.00
CA GLY A 102 6.58 18.60 4.17
C GLY A 102 6.57 18.32 2.66
N LEU A 103 5.67 17.47 2.16
CA LEU A 103 5.47 17.29 0.71
C LEU A 103 4.94 18.58 0.08
N ARG A 104 5.71 19.14 -0.85
CA ARG A 104 5.36 20.38 -1.54
C ARG A 104 4.69 20.10 -2.89
N ASN A 105 3.67 20.90 -3.22
CA ASN A 105 3.02 20.87 -4.53
C ASN A 105 3.94 21.35 -5.66
N ASN A 106 4.89 22.22 -5.31
CA ASN A 106 5.96 22.63 -6.21
C ASN A 106 7.23 22.01 -5.66
N LEU A 107 7.76 21.03 -6.40
CA LEU A 107 9.10 20.48 -6.18
C LEU A 107 10.08 21.64 -6.38
N VAL A 108 10.54 22.24 -5.28
CA VAL A 108 11.51 23.35 -5.24
C VAL A 108 12.47 23.11 -4.10
#